data_AF-A0A191ZRC1-F1
#
_entry.id   AF-A0A191ZRC1-F1
#
_cell.length_a   1.000
_cell.length_b   1.000
_cell.length_c   1.000
_cell.angle_alpha   90.00
_cell.angle_beta   90.00
_cell.angle_gamma   90.00
#
_symmetry.space_group_name_H-M   'P 1'
#
loop_
_entity.id
_entity.type
_entity.pdbx_description
1 polymer ?
#
loop_
_entity_poly.entity_id
_entity_poly.type
_entity_poly.pdbx_seq_one_letter_code
_entity_poly.pdbx_strand_id
1 'polypeptide(L)'
;MMEFIFFSEVLKENFLFLIYKTNILFKLLKLIIYLFNMIMSIFMFLVGLLVFSFKRKHLLLMLLSLEFIILSLYMMVFIYLSLYEYEYYFSMLFLTFCVCESVLGLSILVSLIRTQGNDFFFSMNMLC
;
A
#
# COMPACT_ATOMS: atom_id res chain seq x y z
N MET A 1 -59.26 3.08 -14.19
CA MET A 1 -58.16 4.04 -14.38
C MET A 1 -57.36 4.24 -13.09
N MET A 2 -58.01 4.48 -11.94
CA MET A 2 -57.34 4.56 -10.62
C MET A 2 -56.51 3.32 -10.26
N GLU A 3 -57.00 2.09 -10.50
CA GLU A 3 -56.23 0.87 -10.22
C GLU A 3 -54.91 0.78 -11.01
N PHE A 4 -54.88 1.31 -12.24
CA PHE A 4 -53.69 1.29 -13.08
C PHE A 4 -52.62 2.30 -12.59
N ILE A 5 -53.05 3.44 -12.08
CA ILE A 5 -52.17 4.47 -11.48
C ILE A 5 -51.61 3.95 -10.17
N PHE A 6 -52.46 3.36 -9.32
CA PHE A 6 -52.06 2.75 -8.05
C PHE A 6 -51.05 1.60 -8.26
N PHE A 7 -51.28 0.75 -9.28
CA PHE A 7 -50.34 -0.31 -9.63
C PHE A 7 -48.98 0.23 -10.11
N SER A 8 -48.97 1.36 -10.84
CA SER A 8 -47.74 2.01 -11.31
C SER A 8 -46.92 2.65 -10.17
N GLU A 9 -47.58 3.21 -9.14
CA GLU A 9 -46.91 3.75 -7.95
C GLU A 9 -46.32 2.65 -7.08
N VAL A 10 -47.05 1.56 -6.85
CA VAL A 10 -46.56 0.39 -6.10
C VAL A 10 -45.37 -0.27 -6.80
N LEU A 11 -45.37 -0.34 -8.14
CA LEU A 11 -44.21 -0.82 -8.91
C LEU A 11 -43.01 0.11 -8.77
N LYS A 12 -43.22 1.43 -8.78
CA LYS A 12 -42.15 2.43 -8.60
C LYS A 12 -41.48 2.33 -7.23
N GLU A 13 -42.26 2.19 -6.16
CA GLU A 13 -41.71 2.02 -4.81
C GLU A 13 -40.89 0.73 -4.66
N ASN A 14 -41.40 -0.39 -5.18
CA ASN A 14 -40.67 -1.67 -5.16
C ASN A 14 -39.36 -1.59 -5.96
N PHE A 15 -39.36 -0.92 -7.12
CA PHE A 15 -38.16 -0.74 -7.92
C PHE A 15 -37.12 0.15 -7.22
N LEU A 16 -37.57 1.24 -6.59
CA LEU A 16 -36.69 2.18 -5.89
C LEU A 16 -36.06 1.53 -4.66
N PHE A 17 -36.81 0.69 -3.94
CA PHE A 17 -36.31 -0.12 -2.84
C PHE A 17 -35.24 -1.15 -3.30
N LEU A 18 -35.45 -1.78 -4.48
CA LEU A 18 -34.49 -2.70 -5.10
C LEU A 18 -33.19 -2.00 -5.54
N ILE A 19 -33.31 -0.80 -6.10
CA ILE A 19 -32.18 0.07 -6.46
C ILE A 19 -31.41 0.50 -5.19
N TYR A 20 -32.12 0.84 -4.11
CA TYR A 20 -31.47 1.21 -2.86
C TYR A 20 -30.71 0.03 -2.23
N LYS A 21 -31.31 -1.17 -2.27
CA LYS A 21 -30.68 -2.41 -1.76
C LYS A 21 -29.45 -2.81 -2.59
N THR A 22 -29.49 -2.66 -3.91
CA THR A 22 -28.34 -2.97 -4.79
C THR A 22 -27.19 -1.97 -4.61
N ASN A 23 -27.46 -0.66 -4.47
CA ASN A 23 -26.43 0.33 -4.14
C ASN A 23 -25.81 0.11 -2.76
N ILE A 24 -26.62 -0.24 -1.74
CA ILE A 24 -26.12 -0.60 -0.41
C ILE A 24 -25.22 -1.83 -0.49
N LEU A 25 -25.62 -2.87 -1.22
CA LEU A 25 -24.82 -4.08 -1.38
C LEU A 25 -23.48 -3.77 -2.05
N PHE A 26 -23.47 -2.93 -3.09
CA PHE A 26 -22.24 -2.54 -3.79
C PHE A 26 -21.30 -1.73 -2.88
N LYS A 27 -21.85 -0.84 -2.04
CA LYS A 27 -21.09 -0.07 -1.05
C LYS A 27 -20.49 -0.96 0.05
N LEU A 28 -21.26 -1.96 0.51
CA LEU A 28 -20.78 -2.99 1.45
C LEU A 28 -19.67 -3.84 0.84
N LEU A 29 -19.80 -4.23 -0.43
CA LEU A 29 -18.77 -5.02 -1.13
C LEU A 29 -17.46 -4.25 -1.24
N LYS A 30 -17.52 -2.96 -1.62
CA LYS A 30 -16.35 -2.06 -1.69
C LYS A 30 -15.67 -1.91 -0.31
N LEU A 31 -16.45 -1.84 0.78
CA LEU A 31 -15.94 -1.81 2.15
C LEU A 31 -15.25 -3.11 2.57
N ILE A 32 -15.84 -4.27 2.27
CA ILE A 32 -15.26 -5.58 2.59
C ILE A 32 -13.92 -5.77 1.87
N ILE A 33 -13.85 -5.42 0.59
CA ILE A 33 -12.62 -5.50 -0.21
C ILE A 33 -11.54 -4.58 0.38
N TYR A 34 -11.90 -3.37 0.82
CA TYR A 34 -10.98 -2.44 1.46
C TYR A 34 -10.36 -3.02 2.74
N LEU A 35 -11.20 -3.57 3.64
CA LEU A 35 -10.73 -4.16 4.89
C LEU A 35 -9.77 -5.32 4.65
N PHE A 36 -10.06 -6.18 3.67
CA PHE A 36 -9.17 -7.28 3.30
C PHE A 36 -7.81 -6.77 2.83
N ASN A 37 -7.79 -5.75 1.94
CA ASN A 37 -6.55 -5.19 1.42
C ASN A 37 -5.69 -4.55 2.53
N MET A 38 -6.31 -3.86 3.50
CA MET A 38 -5.59 -3.27 4.65
C MET A 38 -4.90 -4.33 5.52
N ILE A 39 -5.55 -5.48 5.74
CA ILE A 39 -4.96 -6.57 6.52
C ILE A 39 -3.73 -7.13 5.79
N MET A 40 -3.84 -7.33 4.47
CA MET A 40 -2.75 -7.88 3.66
C MET A 40 -1.53 -6.94 3.63
N SER A 41 -1.73 -5.63 3.49
CA SER A 41 -0.62 -4.67 3.50
C SER A 41 0.07 -4.56 4.86
N ILE A 42 -0.68 -4.64 5.98
CA ILE A 42 -0.08 -4.69 7.32
C ILE A 42 0.76 -5.95 7.50
N PHE A 43 0.28 -7.10 7.03
CA PHE A 43 1.05 -8.34 7.08
C PHE A 43 2.35 -8.23 6.28
N MET A 44 2.30 -7.67 5.06
CA MET A 44 3.49 -7.44 4.24
C MET A 44 4.49 -6.51 4.92
N PHE A 45 4.03 -5.43 5.55
CA PHE A 45 4.88 -4.52 6.32
C PHE A 45 5.58 -5.23 7.48
N LEU A 46 4.86 -6.04 8.25
CA LEU A 46 5.42 -6.82 9.37
C LEU A 46 6.48 -7.82 8.87
N VAL A 47 6.22 -8.55 7.79
CA VAL A 47 7.19 -9.47 7.19
C VAL A 47 8.44 -8.70 6.72
N GLY A 48 8.26 -7.52 6.11
CA GLY A 48 9.37 -6.66 5.70
C GLY A 48 10.27 -6.25 6.87
N LEU A 49 9.67 -5.81 7.98
CA LEU A 49 10.40 -5.46 9.21
C LEU A 49 11.15 -6.67 9.80
N LEU A 50 10.53 -7.84 9.81
CA LEU A 50 11.17 -9.06 10.29
C LEU A 50 12.39 -9.40 9.41
N VAL A 51 12.25 -9.38 8.09
CA VAL A 51 13.38 -9.66 7.18
C VAL A 51 14.51 -8.64 7.35
N PHE A 52 14.18 -7.36 7.55
CA PHE A 52 15.16 -6.31 7.81
C PHE A 52 15.96 -6.57 9.10
N SER A 53 15.30 -7.02 10.17
CA SER A 53 15.96 -7.31 11.45
C SER A 53 16.84 -8.57 11.43
N PHE A 54 16.48 -9.60 10.66
CA PHE A 54 17.24 -10.86 10.62
C PHE A 54 18.48 -10.83 9.69
N LYS A 55 18.49 -10.04 8.60
CA LYS A 55 19.55 -10.11 7.56
C LYS A 55 20.62 -9.01 7.67
N ARG A 56 21.25 -8.88 8.84
CA ARG A 56 22.17 -7.78 9.20
C ARG A 56 23.56 -7.80 8.51
N LYS A 57 23.95 -8.87 7.82
CA LYS A 57 25.34 -9.03 7.32
C LYS A 57 25.59 -8.48 5.91
N HIS A 58 24.63 -8.59 5.00
CA HIS A 58 24.80 -8.14 3.62
C HIS A 58 23.99 -6.86 3.42
N LEU A 59 24.68 -5.73 3.20
CA LEU A 59 24.06 -4.41 3.10
C LEU A 59 23.06 -4.33 1.93
N LEU A 60 23.34 -5.03 0.82
CA LEU A 60 22.43 -5.14 -0.33
C LEU A 60 21.09 -5.81 0.03
N LEU A 61 21.12 -6.85 0.88
CA LEU A 61 19.89 -7.51 1.37
C LEU A 61 19.10 -6.61 2.34
N MET A 62 19.77 -5.68 3.04
CA MET A 62 19.08 -4.67 3.84
C MET A 62 18.40 -3.60 2.97
N LEU A 63 19.04 -3.17 1.86
CA LEU A 63 18.43 -2.24 0.90
C LEU A 63 17.18 -2.85 0.22
N LEU A 64 17.25 -4.11 -0.22
CA LEU A 64 16.09 -4.80 -0.80
C LEU A 64 14.92 -4.96 0.19
N SER A 65 15.23 -5.18 1.48
CA SER A 65 14.16 -5.26 2.50
C SER A 65 13.55 -3.89 2.81
N LEU A 66 14.31 -2.79 2.71
CA LEU A 66 13.78 -1.43 2.78
C LEU A 66 12.85 -1.09 1.61
N GLU A 67 13.21 -1.46 0.38
CA GLU A 67 12.33 -1.27 -0.79
C GLU A 67 11.00 -2.03 -0.62
N PHE A 68 11.03 -3.24 -0.05
CA PHE A 68 9.83 -4.00 0.24
C PHE A 68 8.94 -3.32 1.31
N ILE A 69 9.53 -2.73 2.34
CA ILE A 69 8.80 -1.96 3.36
C ILE A 69 8.13 -0.74 2.72
N ILE A 70 8.86 0.01 1.89
CA ILE A 70 8.34 1.18 1.17
C ILE A 70 7.16 0.80 0.26
N LEU A 71 7.25 -0.32 -0.45
CA LEU A 71 6.16 -0.82 -1.29
C LEU A 71 4.90 -1.16 -0.48
N SER A 72 5.06 -1.76 0.71
CA SER A 72 3.92 -2.03 1.59
C SER A 72 3.26 -0.75 2.12
N LEU A 73 4.04 0.31 2.37
CA LEU A 73 3.53 1.63 2.76
C LEU A 73 2.81 2.32 1.59
N TYR A 74 3.33 2.21 0.36
CA TYR A 74 2.65 2.72 -0.83
C TYR A 74 1.26 2.09 -0.99
N MET A 75 1.15 0.77 -0.80
CA MET A 75 -0.14 0.08 -0.84
C MET A 75 -1.12 0.63 0.20
N MET A 76 -0.68 0.92 1.42
CA MET A 76 -1.53 1.52 2.46
C MET A 76 -2.06 2.91 2.05
N VAL A 77 -1.21 3.76 1.47
CA VAL A 77 -1.60 5.10 1.01
C VAL A 77 -2.58 5.02 -0.16
N PHE A 78 -2.32 4.14 -1.13
CA PHE A 78 -3.20 3.93 -2.28
C PHE A 78 -4.60 3.45 -1.84
N ILE A 79 -4.63 2.50 -0.90
CA ILE A 79 -5.86 2.00 -0.31
C ILE A 79 -6.60 3.16 0.39
N TYR A 80 -5.93 3.93 1.26
CA TYR A 80 -6.53 5.07 1.94
C TYR A 80 -7.15 6.11 0.99
N LEU A 81 -6.45 6.49 -0.09
CA LEU A 81 -6.96 7.42 -1.09
C LEU A 81 -8.23 6.90 -1.81
N SER A 82 -8.30 5.58 -2.05
CA SER A 82 -9.44 4.96 -2.72
C SER A 82 -10.76 5.03 -1.95
N LEU A 83 -10.73 5.20 -0.62
CA LEU A 83 -11.95 5.38 0.20
C LEU A 83 -12.60 6.74 0.02
N TYR A 84 -11.77 7.77 -0.08
CA TYR A 84 -12.22 9.15 -0.15
C TYR A 84 -12.43 9.62 -1.58
N GLU A 85 -12.23 8.73 -2.57
CA GLU A 85 -12.27 9.04 -4.00
C GLU A 85 -11.39 10.25 -4.34
N TYR A 86 -10.27 10.40 -3.62
CA TYR A 86 -9.30 11.42 -3.92
C TYR A 86 -8.50 11.05 -5.18
N GLU A 87 -8.12 12.09 -5.88
CA GLU A 87 -7.21 12.10 -7.01
C GLU A 87 -5.89 11.32 -6.71
N TYR A 88 -5.59 10.29 -7.52
CA TYR A 88 -4.40 9.42 -7.39
C TYR A 88 -3.05 10.13 -7.62
N TYR A 89 -3.05 11.44 -7.84
CA TYR A 89 -1.82 12.23 -8.00
C TYR A 89 -0.93 12.19 -6.76
N PHE A 90 -1.53 12.12 -5.55
CA PHE A 90 -0.75 12.05 -4.31
C PHE A 90 0.05 10.74 -4.20
N SER A 91 -0.51 9.61 -4.66
CA SER A 91 0.20 8.33 -4.62
C SER A 91 1.38 8.28 -5.59
N MET A 92 1.27 8.94 -6.75
CA MET A 92 2.39 9.08 -7.70
C MET A 92 3.54 9.91 -7.11
N LEU A 93 3.23 11.03 -6.44
CA LEU A 93 4.24 11.85 -5.77
C LEU A 93 4.98 11.06 -4.70
N PHE A 94 4.26 10.31 -3.86
CA PHE A 94 4.88 9.46 -2.83
C PHE A 94 5.87 8.45 -3.42
N LEU A 95 5.53 7.77 -4.53
CA LEU A 95 6.44 6.85 -5.19
C LEU A 95 7.74 7.52 -5.66
N THR A 96 7.66 8.72 -6.25
CA THR A 96 8.85 9.42 -6.74
C THR A 96 9.83 9.76 -5.61
N PHE A 97 9.33 10.24 -4.46
CA PHE A 97 10.17 10.51 -3.29
C PHE A 97 10.83 9.23 -2.76
N CYS A 98 10.08 8.14 -2.68
CA CYS A 98 10.60 6.86 -2.23
C CYS A 98 11.71 6.30 -3.14
N VAL A 99 11.55 6.39 -4.47
CA VAL A 99 12.59 5.95 -5.42
C VAL A 99 13.86 6.80 -5.25
N CYS A 100 13.73 8.10 -5.01
CA CYS A 100 14.88 8.97 -4.74
C CYS A 100 15.66 8.53 -3.48
N GLU A 101 14.98 8.16 -2.39
CA GLU A 101 15.62 7.65 -1.18
C GLU A 101 16.37 6.33 -1.44
N SER A 102 15.78 5.41 -2.22
CA SER A 102 16.45 4.17 -2.60
C SER A 102 17.71 4.40 -3.44
N VAL A 103 17.68 5.35 -4.39
CA VAL A 103 18.85 5.71 -5.22
C VAL A 103 19.97 6.31 -4.37
N LEU A 104 19.62 7.16 -3.38
CA LEU A 104 20.59 7.68 -2.41
C LEU A 104 21.22 6.53 -1.61
N GLY A 105 20.42 5.57 -1.13
CA GLY A 105 20.91 4.38 -0.42
C GLY A 105 21.86 3.52 -1.25
N LEU A 106 21.55 3.29 -2.53
CA LEU A 106 22.42 2.56 -3.47
C LEU A 106 23.73 3.31 -3.75
N SER A 107 23.69 4.63 -3.89
CA SER A 107 24.90 5.43 -4.13
C SER A 107 25.90 5.33 -2.96
N ILE A 108 25.39 5.28 -1.72
CA ILE A 108 26.18 5.10 -0.50
C ILE A 108 26.78 3.69 -0.48
N LEU A 109 25.99 2.65 -0.81
CA LEU A 109 26.49 1.28 -0.94
C LEU A 109 27.69 1.20 -1.90
N VAL A 110 27.58 1.80 -3.09
CA VAL A 110 28.66 1.78 -4.09
C VAL A 110 29.92 2.50 -3.56
N SER A 111 29.75 3.60 -2.82
CA SER A 111 30.88 4.32 -2.21
C SER A 111 31.57 3.53 -1.10
N LEU A 112 30.83 2.73 -0.32
CA LEU A 112 31.38 1.84 0.71
C LEU A 112 32.20 0.70 0.08
N ILE A 113 31.69 0.09 -0.99
CA ILE A 113 32.41 -0.99 -1.71
C ILE A 113 33.74 -0.47 -2.29
N ARG A 114 33.77 0.77 -2.80
CA ARG A 114 35.00 1.37 -3.37
C ARG A 114 36.05 1.73 -2.32
N THR A 115 35.66 1.95 -1.06
CA THR A 115 36.58 2.36 0.02
C THR A 115 36.99 1.20 0.92
N GLN A 116 36.11 0.23 1.13
CA GLN A 116 36.35 -0.97 1.91
C GLN A 116 36.16 -2.17 0.98
N GLY A 117 37.23 -2.55 0.26
CA GLY A 117 37.21 -3.61 -0.75
C GLY A 117 36.97 -5.03 -0.22
N ASN A 118 36.36 -5.20 0.97
CA ASN A 118 36.01 -6.50 1.53
C ASN A 118 34.70 -6.43 2.35
N ASP A 119 33.79 -7.36 2.06
CA ASP A 119 32.34 -7.35 2.33
C ASP A 119 31.91 -7.55 3.79
N PHE A 120 32.68 -7.10 4.77
CA PHE A 120 32.26 -7.18 6.16
C PHE A 120 32.44 -5.84 6.87
N PHE A 121 31.37 -5.43 7.55
CA PHE A 121 31.25 -4.33 8.53
C PHE A 121 32.35 -4.26 9.61
N PHE A 122 33.36 -5.13 9.56
CA PHE A 122 34.45 -5.22 10.52
C PHE A 122 35.37 -3.99 10.50
N SER A 123 35.48 -3.26 9.38
CA SER A 123 36.27 -2.02 9.31
C SER A 123 35.60 -0.79 9.92
N MET A 124 34.28 -0.79 10.15
CA MET A 124 33.61 0.27 10.89
C MET A 124 33.79 0.14 12.40
N ASN A 125 34.25 -1.02 12.87
CA ASN A 125 34.56 -1.25 14.28
C ASN A 125 35.89 -0.59 14.72
N MET A 126 36.63 0.03 13.80
CA MET A 126 37.84 0.83 14.10
C MET A 126 37.55 2.32 14.36
N LEU A 127 36.28 2.73 14.31
CA LEU A 127 35.81 4.09 14.60
C LEU A 127 34.96 4.18 15.89
N CYS A 128 35.03 3.14 16.73
CA CYS A 128 34.71 3.22 18.16
C CYS A 128 35.98 2.99 18.98
#